data_AF-A0A538G8B7-F1
#
_entry.id   AF-A0A538G8B7-F1
#
_cell.length_a   1.000
_cell.length_b   1.000
_cell.length_c   1.000
_cell.angle_alpha   90.00
_cell.angle_beta   90.00
_cell.angle_gamma   90.00
#
_symmetry.space_group_name_H-M   'P 1'
#
loop_
_entity.id
_entity.type
_entity.pdbx_description
1 polymer ?
#
loop_
_entity_poly.entity_id
_entity_poly.type
_entity_poly.pdbx_seq_one_letter_code
_entity_poly.pdbx_strand_id
1 'polypeptide(L)'
;MSSRALDRLDRILREQSEADEVLRSTVQLLTSEPGVAWAGVAFLEDGEPALGPSFGEPQEVSRIRVPIVYRGSKVGELWVDGQADRGLLERIAFLVSEYVLIGWDTRGEDWEP
;
A
#
# COMPACT_ATOMS: atom_id res chain seq x y z
N MET A 1 7.83 6.26 16.05
CA MET A 1 6.60 6.48 15.24
C MET A 1 6.77 7.76 14.43
N SER A 2 6.82 7.69 13.10
CA SER A 2 6.95 8.90 12.27
C SER A 2 5.58 9.55 12.09
N SER A 3 5.22 10.51 12.94
CA SER A 3 3.99 11.33 12.79
C SER A 3 3.85 11.86 11.36
N ARG A 4 4.97 12.25 10.76
CA ARG A 4 5.06 12.88 9.45
C ARG A 4 4.52 12.02 8.31
N ALA A 5 4.74 10.70 8.34
CA ALA A 5 4.25 9.80 7.31
C ALA A 5 2.71 9.73 7.33
N LEU A 6 2.14 9.63 8.53
CA LEU A 6 0.68 9.63 8.70
C LEU A 6 0.05 10.99 8.37
N ASP A 7 0.72 12.09 8.71
CA ASP A 7 0.25 13.44 8.36
C ASP A 7 0.23 13.66 6.83
N ARG A 8 1.24 13.14 6.12
CA ARG A 8 1.27 13.16 4.65
C ARG A 8 0.19 12.27 4.04
N LEU A 9 -0.04 11.08 4.61
CA LEU A 9 -1.09 10.19 4.14
C LEU A 9 -2.47 10.84 4.33
N ASP A 10 -2.75 11.44 5.48
CA ASP A 10 -4.02 12.16 5.72
C ASP A 10 -4.24 13.25 4.66
N ARG A 11 -3.18 13.96 4.25
CA ARG A 11 -3.27 14.91 3.14
C ARG A 11 -3.62 14.25 1.80
N ILE A 12 -2.95 13.14 1.45
CA ILE A 12 -3.27 12.36 0.24
C ILE A 12 -4.75 11.96 0.23
N LEU A 13 -5.25 11.41 1.34
CA LEU A 13 -6.64 10.94 1.46
C LEU A 13 -7.67 12.07 1.35
N ARG A 14 -7.29 13.32 1.66
CA ARG A 14 -8.16 14.50 1.52
C ARG A 14 -8.13 15.12 0.14
N GLU A 15 -6.99 15.02 -0.56
CA GLU A 15 -6.76 15.68 -1.85
C GLU A 15 -7.19 14.81 -3.03
N GLN A 16 -7.15 13.48 -2.89
CA GLN A 16 -7.38 12.54 -3.98
C GLN A 16 -8.69 11.77 -3.76
N SER A 17 -9.52 11.71 -4.80
CA SER A 17 -10.78 10.95 -4.80
C SER A 17 -10.66 9.58 -5.46
N GLU A 18 -9.69 9.40 -6.37
CA GLU A 18 -9.51 8.17 -7.12
C GLU A 18 -8.68 7.16 -6.31
N ALA A 19 -9.21 5.95 -6.15
CA ALA A 19 -8.59 4.92 -5.31
C ALA A 19 -7.18 4.55 -5.79
N ASP A 20 -7.00 4.43 -7.09
CA ASP A 20 -5.74 4.10 -7.71
C ASP A 20 -4.68 5.20 -7.54
N GLU A 21 -5.05 6.49 -7.63
CA GLU A 21 -4.14 7.60 -7.30
C GLU A 21 -3.70 7.58 -5.84
N VAL A 22 -4.64 7.31 -4.92
CA VAL A 22 -4.35 7.18 -3.49
C VAL A 22 -3.35 6.06 -3.22
N LEU A 23 -3.52 4.89 -3.85
CA LEU A 23 -2.64 3.75 -3.67
C LEU A 23 -1.25 4.02 -4.26
N ARG A 24 -1.15 4.62 -5.46
CA ARG A 24 0.14 5.05 -6.04
C ARG A 24 0.88 6.04 -5.15
N SER A 25 0.16 7.05 -4.66
CA SER A 25 0.73 8.07 -3.78
C SER A 25 1.18 7.46 -2.45
N THR A 26 0.47 6.46 -1.95
CA THR A 26 0.82 5.72 -0.72
C THR A 26 2.12 4.94 -0.87
N VAL A 27 2.31 4.18 -1.96
CA VAL A 27 3.55 3.41 -2.16
C VAL A 27 4.76 4.34 -2.38
N GLN A 28 4.57 5.46 -3.08
CA GLN A 28 5.61 6.49 -3.21
C GLN A 28 5.96 7.12 -1.85
N LEU A 29 4.95 7.45 -1.03
CA LEU A 29 5.17 7.95 0.32
C LEU A 29 6.01 6.97 1.15
N LEU A 30 5.70 5.68 1.11
CA LEU A 30 6.43 4.65 1.85
C LEU A 30 7.90 4.58 1.42
N THR A 31 8.18 4.60 0.11
CA THR A 31 9.57 4.64 -0.40
C THR A 31 10.32 5.94 -0.08
N SER A 32 9.62 7.00 0.29
CA SER A 32 10.25 8.24 0.74
C SER A 32 10.71 8.18 2.20
N GLU A 33 10.28 7.17 2.96
CA GLU A 33 10.74 6.97 4.33
C GLU A 33 12.14 6.34 4.34
N PRO A 34 13.04 6.80 5.23
CA PRO A 34 14.41 6.28 5.27
C PRO A 34 14.45 4.77 5.51
N GLY A 35 15.20 4.06 4.66
CA GLY A 35 15.41 2.62 4.78
C GLY A 35 14.40 1.75 4.04
N VAL A 36 13.40 2.34 3.38
CA VAL A 36 12.48 1.62 2.47
C VAL A 36 13.03 1.68 1.05
N ALA A 37 13.33 0.53 0.46
CA ALA A 37 13.83 0.43 -0.91
C ALA A 37 12.71 0.30 -1.94
N TRP A 38 11.62 -0.36 -1.55
CA TRP A 38 10.47 -0.62 -2.40
C TRP A 38 9.21 -0.79 -1.56
N ALA A 39 8.06 -0.41 -2.13
CA ALA A 39 6.75 -0.66 -1.55
C ALA A 39 5.74 -1.03 -2.63
N GLY A 40 4.77 -1.87 -2.28
CA GLY A 40 3.70 -2.28 -3.18
C GLY A 40 2.42 -2.64 -2.42
N VAL A 41 1.30 -2.49 -3.11
CA VAL A 41 -0.01 -2.98 -2.66
C VAL A 41 -0.37 -4.17 -3.53
N ALA A 42 -0.61 -5.32 -2.90
CA ALA A 42 -1.13 -6.50 -3.56
C ALA A 42 -2.63 -6.65 -3.26
N PHE A 43 -3.45 -6.77 -4.30
CA PHE A 43 -4.87 -7.08 -4.19
C PHE A 43 -5.08 -8.58 -3.98
N LEU A 44 -6.17 -8.98 -3.33
CA LEU A 44 -6.49 -10.41 -3.18
C LEU A 44 -7.37 -10.87 -4.34
N GLU A 45 -6.81 -11.60 -5.30
CA GLU A 45 -7.49 -12.14 -6.47
C GLU A 45 -7.58 -13.66 -6.36
N ASP A 46 -8.80 -14.21 -6.38
CA ASP A 46 -9.04 -15.66 -6.20
C ASP A 46 -8.35 -16.27 -4.95
N GLY A 47 -8.12 -15.45 -3.92
CA GLY A 47 -7.45 -15.85 -2.68
C GLY A 47 -5.92 -15.72 -2.70
N GLU A 48 -5.34 -15.34 -3.84
CA GLU A 48 -3.90 -15.13 -4.01
C GLU A 48 -3.57 -13.63 -4.13
N PRO A 49 -2.45 -13.16 -3.56
CA PRO A 49 -2.02 -11.77 -3.74
C PRO A 49 -1.55 -11.50 -5.17
N ALA A 50 -2.24 -10.61 -5.88
CA ALA A 50 -1.84 -10.05 -7.17
C ALA A 50 -1.25 -8.64 -6.97
N LEU A 51 -0.03 -8.40 -7.42
CA LEU A 51 0.64 -7.11 -7.23
C LEU A 51 -0.03 -6.02 -8.09
N GLY A 52 -0.46 -4.94 -7.44
CA GLY A 52 -0.96 -3.73 -8.06
C GLY A 52 0.09 -2.61 -8.05
N PRO A 53 -0.29 -1.37 -7.67
CA PRO A 53 0.64 -0.26 -7.59
C PRO A 53 1.88 -0.58 -6.75
N SER A 54 3.06 -0.29 -7.30
CA SER A 54 4.33 -0.41 -6.59
C SER A 54 5.32 0.67 -7.01
N PHE A 55 6.35 0.88 -6.20
CA PHE A 55 7.38 1.88 -6.47
C PHE A 55 8.70 1.51 -5.78
N GLY A 56 9.82 1.87 -6.41
CA GLY A 56 11.19 1.63 -5.91
C GLY A 56 11.89 0.46 -6.58
N GLU A 57 13.00 0.00 -5.99
CA GLU A 57 13.78 -1.15 -6.48
C GLU A 57 13.59 -2.36 -5.54
N PRO A 58 12.95 -3.46 -6.00
CA PRO A 58 12.66 -4.61 -5.14
C PRO A 58 13.92 -5.23 -4.49
N GLN A 59 13.80 -5.55 -3.20
CA GLN A 59 14.83 -6.24 -2.40
C GLN A 59 14.16 -7.34 -1.56
N GLU A 60 13.67 -8.37 -2.25
CA GLU A 60 12.71 -9.35 -1.70
C GLU A 60 13.18 -10.05 -0.42
N VAL A 61 14.50 -10.19 -0.24
CA VAL A 61 15.12 -10.77 0.96
C VAL A 61 14.73 -10.07 2.27
N SER A 62 14.22 -8.84 2.18
CA SER A 62 13.83 -7.98 3.30
C SER A 62 12.33 -7.67 3.35
N ARG A 63 11.51 -8.40 2.58
CA ARG A 63 10.08 -8.09 2.42
C ARG A 63 9.29 -8.30 3.70
N ILE A 64 8.70 -7.21 4.20
CA ILE A 64 7.67 -7.19 5.23
C ILE A 64 6.31 -7.20 4.53
N ARG A 65 5.42 -8.11 4.93
CA ARG A 65 4.04 -8.17 4.44
C ARG A 65 3.07 -7.91 5.58
N VAL A 66 2.16 -6.97 5.37
CA VAL A 66 1.11 -6.61 6.34
C VAL A 66 -0.25 -6.80 5.67
N PRO A 67 -1.19 -7.55 6.28
CA PRO A 67 -2.52 -7.73 5.70
C PRO A 67 -3.29 -6.41 5.69
N ILE A 68 -4.00 -6.15 4.61
CA ILE A 68 -4.97 -5.06 4.49
C ILE A 68 -6.35 -5.65 4.75
N VAL A 69 -7.01 -5.20 5.81
CA VAL A 69 -8.30 -5.73 6.27
C VAL A 69 -9.35 -4.64 6.20
N TYR A 70 -10.42 -4.89 5.46
CA TYR A 70 -11.60 -4.03 5.39
C TYR A 70 -12.81 -4.77 5.98
N ARG A 71 -13.43 -4.17 7.01
CA ARG A 71 -14.60 -4.73 7.71
C ARG A 71 -14.44 -6.21 8.16
N GLY A 72 -13.22 -6.58 8.55
CA GLY A 72 -12.91 -7.94 9.04
C GLY A 72 -12.51 -8.93 7.94
N SER A 73 -12.61 -8.56 6.66
CA SER A 73 -12.16 -9.37 5.53
C SER A 73 -10.81 -8.88 5.03
N LYS A 74 -9.88 -9.81 4.75
CA LYS A 74 -8.63 -9.50 4.07
C LYS A 74 -8.94 -9.16 2.61
N VAL A 75 -8.58 -7.95 2.18
CA VAL A 75 -8.81 -7.46 0.81
C VAL A 75 -7.51 -7.30 0.02
N GLY A 76 -6.36 -7.39 0.69
CA GLY A 76 -5.05 -7.30 0.07
C GLY A 76 -3.92 -7.38 1.08
N GLU A 77 -2.72 -7.00 0.64
CA GLU A 77 -1.51 -6.91 1.45
C GLU A 77 -0.73 -5.65 1.09
N LEU A 78 -0.12 -5.03 2.10
CA LEU A 78 0.90 -4.01 1.94
C LEU A 78 2.27 -4.68 2.06
N TRP A 79 3.09 -4.54 1.03
CA TRP A 79 4.43 -5.09 0.96
C TRP A 79 5.46 -3.97 0.99
N VAL A 80 6.51 -4.14 1.79
CA VAL A 80 7.60 -3.19 1.90
C VAL A 80 8.91 -3.94 1.99
N ASP A 81 9.87 -3.58 1.15
CA ASP A 81 11.24 -4.11 1.22
C ASP A 81 12.12 -3.08 1.93
N GLY A 82 12.81 -3.52 2.99
CA GLY A 82 13.73 -2.71 3.77
C GLY A 82 13.35 -2.57 5.24
N GLN A 83 13.79 -1.49 5.86
CA GLN A 83 13.58 -1.22 7.28
C GLN A 83 12.39 -0.27 7.47
N ALA A 84 11.22 -0.83 7.79
CA ALA A 84 10.03 -0.07 8.12
C ALA A 84 9.45 -0.49 9.49
N ASP A 85 8.89 0.50 10.19
CA ASP A 85 8.18 0.26 11.45
C ASP A 85 6.86 -0.47 11.17
N ARG A 86 6.74 -1.70 11.67
CA ARG A 86 5.55 -2.53 11.42
C ARG A 86 4.26 -1.89 11.89
N GLY A 87 4.27 -1.18 13.03
CA GLY A 87 3.08 -0.50 13.56
C GLY A 87 2.61 0.64 12.65
N LEU A 88 3.54 1.39 12.05
CA LEU A 88 3.24 2.36 11.01
C LEU A 88 2.62 1.69 9.78
N LEU A 89 3.19 0.58 9.30
CA LEU A 89 2.65 -0.15 8.15
C LEU A 89 1.23 -0.67 8.40
N GLU A 90 0.97 -1.22 9.58
CA GLU A 90 -0.37 -1.67 9.99
C GLU A 90 -1.37 -0.51 10.04
N ARG A 91 -0.93 0.68 10.50
CA ARG A 91 -1.76 1.89 10.51
C ARG A 91 -2.08 2.36 9.09
N ILE A 92 -1.10 2.38 8.20
CA ILE A 92 -1.26 2.77 6.79
C ILE A 92 -2.19 1.77 6.09
N ALA A 93 -1.94 0.46 6.26
CA ALA A 93 -2.77 -0.61 5.72
C ALA A 93 -4.25 -0.45 6.14
N PHE A 94 -4.51 -0.11 7.40
CA PHE A 94 -5.85 0.18 7.86
C PHE A 94 -6.49 1.39 7.14
N LEU A 95 -5.75 2.50 7.03
CA LEU A 95 -6.25 3.75 6.44
C LEU A 95 -6.55 3.63 4.94
N VAL A 96 -5.78 2.82 4.20
CA VAL A 96 -5.99 2.64 2.76
C VAL A 96 -6.94 1.49 2.41
N SER A 97 -7.46 0.76 3.39
CA SER A 97 -8.22 -0.47 3.19
C SER A 97 -9.46 -0.33 2.29
N GLU A 98 -10.17 0.80 2.36
CA GLU A 98 -11.32 1.09 1.51
C GLU A 98 -10.92 1.26 0.03
N TYR A 99 -9.80 1.94 -0.22
CA TYR A 99 -9.28 2.17 -1.57
C TYR A 99 -8.74 0.89 -2.20
N VAL A 100 -8.21 -0.04 -1.40
CA VAL A 100 -7.80 -1.37 -1.88
C VAL A 100 -9.01 -2.19 -2.34
N LEU A 101 -10.11 -2.14 -1.60
CA LEU A 101 -11.36 -2.80 -2.02
C LEU A 101 -11.90 -2.21 -3.33
N ILE A 102 -11.87 -0.88 -3.49
CA ILE A 102 -12.34 -0.20 -4.70
C ILE A 102 -11.41 -0.49 -5.89
N GLY A 103 -10.09 -0.42 -5.71
CA GLY A 103 -9.12 -0.71 -6.77
C GLY A 103 -9.18 -2.16 -7.28
N TRP A 104 -9.60 -3.08 -6.42
CA TRP A 104 -9.90 -4.46 -6.81
C TRP A 104 -11.17 -4.57 -7.67
N ASP A 105 -12.25 -3.86 -7.30
CA ASP A 105 -13.55 -3.93 -8.01
C ASP A 105 -13.52 -3.24 -9.39
N THR A 106 -12.54 -2.36 -9.64
CA THR A 106 -12.38 -1.68 -10.93
C THR A 106 -11.80 -2.56 -12.05
N ARG A 107 -11.49 -3.85 -11.81
CA ARG A 107 -10.80 -4.76 -12.75
C ARG A 107 -9.63 -4.06 -13.44
N GLY A 108 -8.54 -3.85 -12.70
CA GLY A 108 -7.31 -3.24 -13.20
C GLY A 108 -7.06 -3.59 -14.67
N GLU A 109 -7.19 -2.60 -15.56
CA GLU A 109 -6.58 -2.74 -16.87
C GLU A 109 -5.09 -2.98 -16.60
N ASP A 110 -4.51 -3.97 -17.30
CA ASP A 110 -3.13 -4.41 -17.12
C ASP A 110 -2.21 -3.19 -16.95
N TRP A 111 -1.57 -3.09 -15.79
CA TRP A 111 -0.69 -1.97 -15.49
C TRP A 111 0.59 -2.13 -16.32
N GLU A 112 0.74 -1.32 -17.38
CA GLU A 112 2.01 -1.19 -18.10
C GLU A 112 2.97 -0.28 -17.30
N PRO A 113 4.24 -0.70 -17.11
CA PRO A 113 5.25 -0.02 -16.29
C PRO A 113 5.72 1.33 -16.86
#